data_AF-X1VMJ5-F1
#
_entry.id   AF-X1VMJ5-F1
#
_cell.length_a   1.000
_cell.length_b   1.000
_cell.length_c   1.000
_cell.angle_alpha   90.00
_cell.angle_beta   90.00
_cell.angle_gamma   90.00
#
_symmetry.space_group_name_H-M   'P 1'
#
loop_
_entity.id
_entity.type
_entity.pdbx_description
1 polymer ?
#
loop_
_entity_poly.entity_id
_entity_poly.type
_entity_poly.pdbx_seq_one_letter_code
_entity_poly.pdbx_strand_id
1 'polypeptide(L)'
;MDPQRHKELTGVSNRLILSNARKVLCGEVDCEVIVRIPIVPGCSDSEEDIGAIARFVAESGGKMMELLPYHALGSSKYKQLGMKYELGEVRPPSEEQMEKLRDIVKSFGLKEMTGVY
;
A
#
# COMPACT_ATOMS: atom_id res chain seq x y z
N MET A 1 8.55 -1.53 -4.30
CA MET A 1 9.78 -0.77 -3.91
C MET A 1 10.55 -0.21 -5.12
N ASP A 2 10.03 -0.35 -6.34
CA ASP A 2 10.63 0.17 -7.56
C ASP A 2 10.21 1.64 -7.85
N PRO A 3 11.16 2.59 -7.93
CA PRO A 3 10.87 3.99 -8.25
C PRO A 3 10.28 4.23 -9.64
N GLN A 4 10.63 3.40 -10.63
CA GLN A 4 10.14 3.53 -12.01
C GLN A 4 8.70 3.04 -12.09
N ARG A 5 8.41 1.83 -11.60
CA ARG A 5 7.04 1.30 -11.49
C ARG A 5 6.12 2.25 -10.71
N HIS A 6 6.60 2.82 -9.60
CA HIS A 6 5.82 3.79 -8.84
C HIS A 6 5.50 5.05 -9.66
N LYS A 7 6.46 5.53 -10.48
CA LYS A 7 6.25 6.68 -11.37
C LYS A 7 5.28 6.38 -12.50
N GLU A 8 5.30 5.17 -13.05
CA GLU A 8 4.35 4.72 -14.07
C GLU A 8 2.92 4.72 -13.53
N LEU A 9 2.72 4.27 -12.28
CA LEU A 9 1.40 4.18 -11.65
C LEU A 9 0.88 5.50 -11.08
N THR A 10 1.76 6.37 -10.56
CA THR A 10 1.37 7.56 -9.78
C THR A 10 1.81 8.88 -10.40
N GLY A 11 2.63 8.84 -11.45
CA GLY A 11 3.25 10.02 -12.07
C GLY A 11 4.53 10.51 -11.36
N VAL A 12 4.86 10.00 -10.17
CA VAL A 12 6.01 10.47 -9.36
C VAL A 12 6.86 9.34 -8.80
N SER A 13 8.14 9.62 -8.54
CA SER A 13 9.05 8.65 -7.91
C SER A 13 8.74 8.47 -6.42
N ASN A 14 8.88 7.24 -5.92
CA ASN A 14 8.70 6.93 -4.50
C ASN A 14 9.82 7.43 -3.58
N ARG A 15 10.93 7.96 -4.10
CA ARG A 15 12.13 8.30 -3.29
C ARG A 15 11.83 9.26 -2.14
N LEU A 16 11.07 10.33 -2.40
CA LEU A 16 10.68 11.29 -1.36
C LEU A 16 9.75 10.66 -0.32
N ILE A 17 8.79 9.85 -0.78
CA ILE A 17 7.85 9.13 0.09
C ILE A 17 8.59 8.18 1.04
N LEU A 18 9.53 7.39 0.51
CA LEU A 18 10.35 6.48 1.31
C LEU A 18 11.26 7.23 2.29
N SER A 19 11.84 8.37 1.88
CA SER A 19 12.64 9.20 2.78
C SER A 19 11.81 9.75 3.94
N ASN A 20 10.59 10.21 3.67
CA ASN A 20 9.69 10.73 4.71
C ASN A 20 9.21 9.61 5.63
N ALA A 21 8.82 8.47 5.05
CA ALA A 21 8.41 7.30 5.81
C ALA A 21 9.52 6.86 6.78
N ARG A 22 10.78 6.76 6.32
CA ARG A 22 11.90 6.36 7.18
C ARG A 22 12.06 7.30 8.38
N LYS A 23 12.02 8.62 8.18
CA LYS A 23 12.16 9.61 9.26
C LYS A 23 11.07 9.47 10.33
N VAL A 24 9.84 9.24 9.90
CA VAL A 24 8.72 9.10 10.83
C VAL A 24 8.78 7.75 11.54
N LEU A 25 9.10 6.67 10.82
CA LEU A 25 9.16 5.31 11.38
C LEU A 25 10.33 5.10 12.34
N CYS A 26 11.47 5.79 12.16
CA CYS A 26 12.63 5.65 13.03
C CYS A 26 12.48 6.41 14.37
N GLY A 27 11.35 7.09 14.58
CA GLY A 27 11.06 7.80 15.83
C GLY A 27 11.69 9.19 15.93
N GLU A 28 12.12 9.82 14.82
CA GLU A 28 12.44 11.26 14.82
C GLU A 28 11.19 12.11 15.16
N VAL A 29 10.01 11.53 14.98
CA VAL A 29 8.72 12.09 15.37
C VAL A 29 8.07 11.13 16.36
N ASP A 30 7.69 11.61 17.54
CA ASP A 30 6.97 10.82 18.53
C ASP A 30 5.48 10.69 18.13
N CYS A 31 5.19 9.76 17.23
CA CYS A 31 3.84 9.43 16.83
C CYS A 31 3.69 7.95 16.46
N GLU A 32 2.50 7.42 16.69
CA GLU A 32 2.12 6.08 16.24
C GLU A 32 1.74 6.12 14.75
N VAL A 33 2.37 5.26 13.96
CA VAL A 33 2.23 5.28 12.50
C VAL A 33 1.76 3.92 11.99
N ILE A 34 0.72 3.97 11.17
CA ILE A 34 0.18 2.83 10.43
C ILE A 34 0.52 3.03 8.95
N VAL A 35 1.32 2.14 8.38
CA VAL A 35 1.66 2.20 6.95
C VAL A 35 0.57 1.49 6.15
N ARG A 36 -0.21 2.27 5.41
CA ARG A 36 -1.35 1.79 4.60
C ARG A 36 -0.95 1.55 3.16
N ILE A 37 -1.21 0.35 2.65
CA ILE A 37 -0.87 -0.04 1.28
C ILE A 37 -2.14 -0.43 0.52
N PRO A 38 -2.54 0.31 -0.53
CA PRO A 38 -3.63 -0.13 -1.39
C PRO A 38 -3.21 -1.35 -2.22
N ILE A 39 -4.02 -2.40 -2.18
CA ILE A 39 -3.85 -3.63 -2.96
C ILE A 39 -4.72 -3.52 -4.20
N VAL A 40 -4.08 -3.16 -5.31
CA VAL A 40 -4.73 -3.01 -6.62
C VAL A 40 -4.23 -4.15 -7.51
N PRO A 41 -5.13 -5.05 -7.98
CA PRO A 41 -4.74 -6.17 -8.81
C PRO A 41 -3.97 -5.77 -10.07
N GLY A 42 -2.83 -6.43 -10.31
CA GLY A 42 -1.89 -6.15 -11.40
C GLY A 42 -0.94 -4.97 -11.15
N CYS A 43 -1.11 -4.24 -10.04
CA CYS A 43 -0.34 -3.05 -9.70
C CYS A 43 0.51 -3.25 -8.45
N SER A 44 -0.12 -3.61 -7.32
CA SER A 44 0.50 -3.66 -5.98
C SER A 44 0.04 -4.88 -5.17
N ASP A 45 -0.24 -5.99 -5.84
CA ASP A 45 -0.88 -7.18 -5.28
C ASP A 45 0.01 -8.43 -5.28
N SER A 46 1.28 -8.28 -5.65
CA SER A 46 2.25 -9.38 -5.66
C SER A 46 2.82 -9.62 -4.26
N GLU A 47 3.10 -10.89 -3.94
CA GLU A 47 3.77 -11.28 -2.69
C GLU A 47 5.15 -10.63 -2.56
N GLU A 48 5.87 -10.47 -3.67
CA GLU A 48 7.18 -9.81 -3.72
C GLU A 48 7.08 -8.33 -3.33
N ASP A 49 6.09 -7.60 -3.88
CA ASP A 49 5.88 -6.19 -3.54
C ASP A 49 5.56 -6.03 -2.06
N ILE A 50 4.65 -6.85 -1.53
CA ILE A 50 4.24 -6.78 -0.11
C ILE A 50 5.39 -7.18 0.80
N GLY A 51 6.15 -8.22 0.47
CA GLY A 51 7.35 -8.60 1.23
C GLY A 51 8.41 -7.50 1.23
N ALA A 52 8.65 -6.86 0.09
CA ALA A 52 9.62 -5.76 -0.01
C ALA A 52 9.18 -4.53 0.80
N ILE A 53 7.90 -4.20 0.80
CA ILE A 53 7.35 -3.10 1.60
C ILE A 53 7.40 -3.46 3.10
N ALA A 54 6.97 -4.66 3.49
CA ALA A 54 6.99 -5.10 4.88
C ALA A 54 8.41 -5.11 5.45
N ARG A 55 9.39 -5.61 4.69
CA ARG A 55 10.81 -5.51 5.05
C ARG A 55 11.25 -4.07 5.29
N PHE A 56 10.93 -3.17 4.36
CA PHE A 56 11.28 -1.75 4.50
C PHE A 56 10.66 -1.12 5.76
N VAL A 57 9.39 -1.42 6.05
CA VAL A 57 8.70 -0.89 7.24
C VAL A 57 9.35 -1.40 8.52
N ALA A 58 9.60 -2.71 8.61
CA ALA A 58 10.26 -3.32 9.77
C ALA A 58 11.68 -2.76 9.99
N GLU A 59 12.50 -2.71 8.95
CA GLU A 59 13.86 -2.15 9.01
C GLU A 59 13.90 -0.64 9.32
N SER A 60 12.80 0.07 9.04
CA SER A 60 12.69 1.50 9.34
C SER A 60 12.16 1.78 10.76
N GLY A 61 11.86 0.76 11.56
CA GLY A 61 11.34 0.90 12.93
C GLY A 61 9.80 0.90 13.02
N GLY A 62 9.12 0.68 11.90
CA GLY A 62 7.66 0.59 11.85
C GLY A 62 7.13 -0.65 12.56
N LYS A 63 5.92 -0.52 13.11
CA LYS A 63 5.27 -1.58 13.90
C LYS A 63 3.96 -2.07 13.30
N MET A 64 3.30 -1.24 12.49
CA MET A 64 1.94 -1.49 12.01
C MET A 64 1.81 -1.25 10.51
N MET A 65 1.12 -2.17 9.86
CA MET A 65 0.75 -2.09 8.46
C MET A 65 -0.71 -2.46 8.27
N GLU A 66 -1.35 -1.85 7.28
CA GLU A 66 -2.73 -2.14 6.90
C GLU A 66 -2.79 -2.31 5.37
N LEU A 67 -3.29 -3.46 4.93
CA LEU A 67 -3.51 -3.74 3.51
C LEU A 67 -4.95 -3.37 3.15
N LEU A 68 -5.10 -2.41 2.23
CA LEU A 68 -6.39 -1.86 1.84
C LEU A 68 -6.83 -2.49 0.51
N PRO A 69 -7.86 -3.35 0.49
CA PRO A 69 -8.35 -3.90 -0.77
C PRO A 69 -8.89 -2.78 -1.67
N TYR A 70 -8.56 -2.82 -2.96
CA TYR A 70 -9.07 -1.85 -3.91
C TYR A 70 -10.59 -1.94 -4.07
N HIS A 71 -11.24 -0.78 -4.09
CA HIS A 71 -12.65 -0.62 -4.42
C HIS A 71 -12.84 0.54 -5.41
N ALA A 72 -13.63 0.33 -6.46
CA ALA A 72 -13.87 1.32 -7.52
C ALA A 72 -14.87 2.43 -7.14
N LEU A 73 -14.93 2.83 -5.86
CA LEU A 73 -15.90 3.80 -5.33
C LEU A 73 -15.77 5.20 -5.96
N GLY A 74 -14.56 5.58 -6.39
CA GLY A 74 -14.27 6.88 -6.99
C GLY A 74 -14.64 7.03 -8.47
N SER A 75 -14.99 5.94 -9.16
CA SER A 75 -15.24 5.92 -10.61
C SER A 75 -16.34 6.91 -11.05
N SER A 76 -17.37 7.09 -10.23
CA SER A 76 -18.46 8.05 -10.48
C SER A 76 -17.98 9.49 -10.54
N LYS A 77 -16.96 9.86 -9.73
CA LYS A 77 -16.41 11.22 -9.70
C LYS A 77 -15.63 11.54 -10.97
N TYR A 78 -14.87 10.57 -11.50
CA TYR A 78 -14.18 10.70 -12.78
C TYR A 78 -15.20 10.94 -13.91
N LYS A 79 -16.29 10.16 -13.94
CA LYS A 79 -17.38 10.35 -14.90
C LYS A 79 -17.99 11.75 -14.82
N GLN A 80 -18.25 12.27 -13.62
CA GLN A 80 -18.80 13.63 -13.44
C GLN A 80 -17.86 14.74 -13.93
N LEU A 81 -16.54 14.51 -13.86
CA LEU A 81 -15.53 15.45 -14.32
C LEU A 81 -15.18 15.28 -15.80
N GLY A 82 -15.86 14.38 -16.53
CA GLY A 82 -15.54 14.07 -17.91
C GLY A 82 -14.17 13.39 -18.08
N MET A 83 -13.63 12.80 -17.01
CA MET A 83 -12.32 12.16 -17.00
C MET A 83 -12.46 10.65 -17.20
N LYS A 84 -11.51 10.06 -17.92
CA LYS A 84 -11.40 8.61 -18.07
C LYS A 84 -10.89 7.99 -16.76
N TYR A 85 -11.54 6.91 -16.33
CA TYR A 85 -11.10 6.11 -15.18
C TYR A 85 -10.31 4.89 -15.66
N GLU A 86 -8.99 4.91 -15.47
CA GLU A 86 -8.08 3.89 -16.01
C GLU A 86 -8.21 2.51 -15.33
N LEU A 87 -8.81 2.44 -14.13
CA LEU A 87 -9.00 1.20 -13.37
C LEU A 87 -10.42 0.60 -13.53
N GLY A 88 -11.16 0.98 -14.58
CA GLY A 88 -12.59 0.70 -14.73
C GLY A 88 -12.98 -0.78 -14.70
N GLU A 89 -12.13 -1.67 -15.22
CA GLU A 89 -12.41 -3.12 -15.25
C GLU A 89 -11.71 -3.90 -14.13
N VAL A 90 -10.86 -3.22 -13.35
CA VAL A 90 -10.13 -3.85 -12.25
C VAL A 90 -11.14 -4.24 -11.16
N ARG A 91 -11.12 -5.52 -10.79
CA ARG A 91 -11.95 -6.05 -9.70
C ARG A 91 -11.18 -5.96 -8.38
N PRO A 92 -11.88 -5.89 -7.23
CA PRO A 92 -11.24 -6.03 -5.93
C PRO A 92 -10.46 -7.36 -5.82
N PRO A 93 -9.35 -7.40 -5.07
CA PRO A 93 -8.67 -8.66 -4.76
C PRO A 93 -9.61 -9.60 -3.98
N SER A 94 -9.39 -10.91 -4.11
CA SER A 94 -10.14 -11.89 -3.32
C SER A 94 -9.70 -11.88 -1.86
N GLU A 95 -10.60 -12.30 -0.95
CA GLU A 95 -10.23 -12.44 0.47
C GLU A 95 -9.08 -13.43 0.68
N GLU A 96 -9.05 -14.54 -0.07
CA GLU A 96 -7.94 -15.51 -0.01
C GLU A 96 -6.60 -14.85 -0.38
N GLN A 97 -6.58 -14.02 -1.43
CA GLN A 97 -5.38 -13.26 -1.80
C GLN A 97 -5.00 -12.28 -0.69
N MET A 98 -5.97 -11.55 -0.14
CA MET A 98 -5.72 -10.63 0.96
C MET A 98 -5.14 -11.33 2.19
N GLU A 99 -5.67 -12.50 2.57
CA GLU A 99 -5.15 -13.30 3.69
C GLU A 99 -3.69 -13.71 3.47
N LYS A 100 -3.35 -14.20 2.27
CA LYS A 100 -1.95 -14.53 1.93
C LYS A 100 -1.03 -13.33 2.09
N LEU A 101 -1.42 -12.16 1.59
CA LEU A 101 -0.63 -10.94 1.71
C LEU A 101 -0.51 -10.47 3.17
N ARG A 102 -1.57 -10.61 3.97
CA ARG A 102 -1.54 -10.30 5.41
C ARG A 102 -0.57 -11.21 6.16
N ASP A 103 -0.52 -12.48 5.82
CA ASP A 103 0.40 -13.43 6.46
C ASP A 103 1.86 -13.13 6.14
N ILE A 104 2.14 -12.64 4.92
CA ILE A 104 3.46 -12.10 4.57
C ILE A 104 3.81 -10.93 5.49
N VAL A 105 2.91 -9.95 5.66
CA VAL A 105 3.15 -8.81 6.56
C VAL A 105 3.47 -9.28 7.99
N LYS A 106 2.68 -10.22 8.53
CA LYS A 106 2.90 -10.78 9.86
C LYS A 106 4.24 -11.50 9.98
N SER A 107 4.73 -12.14 8.91
CA SER A 107 6.02 -12.85 8.91
C SER A 107 7.23 -11.93 9.17
N PHE A 108 7.08 -10.61 8.94
CA PHE A 108 8.09 -9.60 9.27
C PHE A 108 7.97 -9.04 10.70
N GLY A 109 7.11 -9.63 11.55
CA GLY A 109 6.90 -9.17 12.93
C GLY A 109 6.05 -7.90 13.04
N LEU A 110 5.39 -7.50 11.95
CA LEU A 110 4.52 -6.33 11.92
C LEU A 110 3.10 -6.72 12.34
N LYS A 111 2.46 -5.82 13.10
CA LYS A 111 1.04 -5.94 13.41
C LYS A 111 0.24 -5.54 12.19
N GLU A 112 -0.48 -6.50 11.61
CA GLU A 112 -1.46 -6.20 10.57
C GLU A 112 -2.75 -5.68 11.20
N MET A 113 -3.28 -4.58 10.66
CA MET A 113 -4.54 -3.99 11.08
C MET A 113 -5.60 -4.20 10.01
N THR A 114 -6.70 -4.84 10.39
CA THR A 114 -7.88 -4.97 9.54
C THR A 114 -8.96 -3.97 9.95
N GLY A 115 -9.26 -2.98 9.12
CA GLY A 115 -10.57 -2.32 9.09
C GLY A 115 -11.00 -1.65 10.40
N VAL A 116 -10.13 -0.85 11.02
CA VAL A 116 -10.53 0.00 12.15
C VAL A 116 -11.12 1.30 11.59
N TYR A 117 -12.44 1.35 11.50
CA TYR A 117 -13.23 2.59 11.47
C TYR A 117 -13.92 2.76 12.82
#